data_AF-A0A8J5R7Z8-F1
#
_entry.id   AF-A0A8J5R7Z8-F1
#
_cell.length_a   1.000
_cell.length_b   1.000
_cell.length_c   1.000
_cell.angle_alpha   90.00
_cell.angle_beta   90.00
_cell.angle_gamma   90.00
#
_symmetry.space_group_name_H-M   'P 1'
#
loop_
_entity.id
_entity.type
_entity.pdbx_description
1 polymer ?
#
loop_
_entity_poly.entity_id
_entity_poly.type
_entity_poly.pdbx_seq_one_letter_code
_entity_poly.pdbx_strand_id
1 'polypeptide(L)'
;MENKKLSAAGTNCGPQIEDCSTMSNSECIQGVCACRNNYFLDINNSSNCIIRPSRVDDACQRTDECADTLDGALCINNKCKCYGNFIFVNQTGKCIQAVGIFMPCKHNYQCYEKDKPDELICTDGECAYKLNGGTSNFPVHCLTGVLVSSLYFLRIEIFYF
;
A
#
# COMPACT_ATOMS: atom_id res chain seq x y z
N MET A 1 -48.63 -18.99 4.94
CA MET A 1 -47.24 -18.47 4.97
C MET A 1 -46.41 -19.46 4.19
N GLU A 2 -46.00 -19.12 2.97
CA GLU A 2 -45.07 -19.95 2.20
C GLU A 2 -43.72 -20.01 2.92
N ASN A 3 -43.22 -21.22 3.16
CA ASN A 3 -41.87 -21.45 3.65
C ASN A 3 -40.87 -21.12 2.53
N LYS A 4 -40.50 -19.85 2.40
CA LYS A 4 -39.44 -19.44 1.47
C LYS A 4 -38.12 -20.07 1.92
N LYS A 5 -37.43 -20.77 1.02
CA LYS A 5 -36.19 -21.47 1.35
C LYS A 5 -35.07 -20.43 1.46
N LEU A 6 -34.27 -20.53 2.51
CA LEU A 6 -33.13 -19.63 2.68
C LEU A 6 -32.01 -20.05 1.72
N SER A 7 -31.62 -19.16 0.81
CA SER A 7 -30.51 -19.33 -0.12
C SER A 7 -29.19 -19.07 0.59
N ALA A 8 -28.15 -19.79 0.20
CA ALA A 8 -26.82 -19.69 0.79
C ALA A 8 -25.76 -19.73 -0.31
N ALA A 9 -24.53 -19.32 0.02
CA ALA A 9 -23.43 -19.40 -0.94
C ALA A 9 -23.28 -20.81 -1.52
N GLY A 10 -23.19 -20.88 -2.86
CA GLY A 10 -23.05 -22.13 -3.60
C GLY A 10 -24.37 -22.87 -3.91
N THR A 11 -25.53 -22.37 -3.47
CA THR A 11 -26.82 -22.96 -3.89
C THR A 11 -27.09 -22.65 -5.36
N ASN A 12 -27.64 -23.61 -6.10
CA ASN A 12 -27.99 -23.42 -7.51
C ASN A 12 -29.05 -22.31 -7.68
N CYS A 13 -28.95 -21.56 -8.76
CA CYS A 13 -29.89 -20.52 -9.17
C CYS A 13 -30.02 -20.49 -10.69
N GLY A 14 -31.10 -19.90 -11.21
CA GLY A 14 -31.32 -19.79 -12.64
C GLY A 14 -32.78 -19.47 -12.99
N PRO A 15 -33.16 -19.51 -14.28
CA PRO A 15 -34.49 -19.08 -14.73
C PRO A 15 -35.67 -19.88 -14.13
N GLN A 16 -35.42 -21.13 -13.71
CA GLN A 16 -36.42 -22.05 -13.16
C GLN A 16 -36.18 -22.40 -11.69
N ILE A 17 -35.14 -21.84 -11.07
CA ILE A 17 -34.71 -22.13 -9.69
C ILE A 17 -34.82 -20.84 -8.88
N GLU A 18 -35.14 -20.94 -7.59
CA GLU A 18 -35.22 -19.78 -6.70
C GLU A 18 -33.97 -18.91 -6.82
N ASP A 19 -34.18 -17.61 -7.02
CA ASP A 19 -33.07 -16.65 -7.11
C ASP A 19 -32.43 -16.44 -5.74
N CYS A 20 -31.23 -15.87 -5.72
CA CYS A 20 -30.44 -15.60 -4.52
C CYS A 20 -31.05 -14.48 -3.63
N SER A 21 -32.31 -14.13 -3.84
CA SER A 21 -33.06 -13.04 -3.21
C SER A 21 -33.14 -13.09 -1.68
N THR A 22 -32.96 -14.25 -1.06
CA THR A 22 -32.94 -14.42 0.41
C THR A 22 -31.53 -14.31 1.00
N MET A 23 -30.49 -14.31 0.15
CA MET A 23 -29.11 -14.11 0.53
C MET A 23 -28.72 -12.64 0.31
N SER A 24 -28.29 -11.96 1.36
CA SER A 24 -28.00 -10.52 1.29
C SER A 24 -26.82 -10.22 0.35
N ASN A 25 -26.90 -9.12 -0.40
CA ASN A 25 -25.84 -8.64 -1.30
C ASN A 25 -25.26 -9.70 -2.26
N SER A 26 -26.10 -10.65 -2.67
CA SER A 26 -25.74 -11.73 -3.58
C SER A 26 -26.30 -11.52 -4.99
N GLU A 27 -25.82 -12.34 -5.91
CA GLU A 27 -26.35 -12.48 -7.26
C GLU A 27 -26.09 -13.90 -7.78
N CYS A 28 -26.83 -14.30 -8.82
CA CYS A 28 -26.64 -15.58 -9.47
C CYS A 28 -25.45 -15.51 -10.44
N ILE A 29 -24.31 -16.08 -10.06
CA ILE A 29 -23.08 -16.11 -10.86
C ILE A 29 -22.84 -17.54 -11.31
N GLN A 30 -22.80 -17.77 -12.64
CA GLN A 30 -22.53 -19.10 -13.22
C GLN A 30 -23.48 -20.20 -12.70
N GLY A 31 -24.75 -19.85 -12.44
CA GLY A 31 -25.77 -20.79 -11.98
C GLY A 31 -25.70 -21.13 -10.49
N VAL A 32 -24.89 -20.41 -9.70
CA VAL A 32 -24.86 -20.54 -8.23
C VAL A 32 -24.95 -19.17 -7.55
N CYS A 33 -25.51 -19.15 -6.34
CA CYS A 33 -25.56 -17.96 -5.51
C CYS A 33 -24.19 -17.62 -4.97
N ALA A 34 -23.73 -16.41 -5.28
CA ALA A 34 -22.45 -15.88 -4.84
C ALA A 34 -22.58 -14.42 -4.41
N CYS A 35 -21.64 -13.97 -3.59
CA CYS A 35 -21.57 -12.56 -3.21
C CYS A 35 -21.20 -11.69 -4.43
N ARG A 36 -21.81 -10.52 -4.53
CA ARG A 36 -21.43 -9.52 -5.54
C ARG A 36 -19.98 -9.09 -5.37
N ASN A 37 -19.39 -8.53 -6.42
CA ASN A 37 -17.97 -8.15 -6.46
C ASN A 37 -17.47 -7.26 -5.30
N ASN A 38 -18.32 -6.49 -4.61
CA ASN A 38 -17.90 -5.64 -3.49
C ASN A 38 -18.15 -6.26 -2.10
N TYR A 39 -18.43 -7.56 -2.06
CA TYR A 39 -18.75 -8.27 -0.84
C TYR A 39 -17.93 -9.56 -0.69
N PHE A 40 -17.75 -9.98 0.56
CA PHE A 40 -17.23 -11.29 0.94
C PHE A 40 -18.32 -12.10 1.62
N LEU A 41 -18.19 -13.42 1.54
CA LEU A 41 -19.09 -14.33 2.25
C LEU A 41 -18.84 -14.21 3.75
N ASP A 42 -19.90 -13.99 4.51
CA ASP A 42 -19.83 -14.02 5.97
C ASP A 42 -19.58 -15.46 6.44
N ILE A 43 -18.43 -15.71 7.07
CA ILE A 43 -18.05 -17.05 7.52
C ILE A 43 -18.97 -17.57 8.64
N ASN A 44 -19.69 -16.67 9.31
CA ASN A 44 -20.63 -17.01 10.38
C ASN A 44 -22.07 -17.17 9.86
N ASN A 45 -22.36 -16.72 8.63
CA ASN A 45 -23.68 -16.79 8.04
C ASN A 45 -23.60 -16.91 6.52
N SER A 46 -23.72 -18.14 6.01
CA SER A 46 -23.63 -18.42 4.56
C SER A 46 -24.72 -17.78 3.69
N SER A 47 -25.77 -17.22 4.31
CA SER A 47 -26.82 -16.44 3.64
C SER A 47 -26.57 -14.93 3.70
N ASN A 48 -25.40 -14.51 4.15
CA ASN A 48 -25.03 -13.11 4.28
C ASN A 48 -23.72 -12.81 3.55
N CYS A 49 -23.70 -11.70 2.82
CA CYS A 49 -22.49 -11.16 2.23
C CYS A 49 -22.18 -9.81 2.88
N ILE A 50 -20.99 -9.72 3.49
CA ILE A 50 -20.48 -8.54 4.18
C ILE A 50 -19.63 -7.69 3.22
N ILE A 51 -19.63 -6.38 3.43
CA ILE A 51 -18.90 -5.46 2.56
C ILE A 51 -17.39 -5.73 2.61
N ARG A 52 -16.71 -5.61 1.47
CA ARG A 52 -15.26 -5.71 1.41
C ARG A 52 -14.59 -4.55 2.17
N PRO A 53 -13.49 -4.81 2.91
CA PRO A 53 -12.72 -3.75 3.54
C PRO A 53 -12.19 -2.74 2.51
N SER A 54 -12.33 -1.47 2.81
CA SER A 54 -11.97 -0.33 1.96
C SER A 54 -10.86 0.54 2.57
N ARG A 55 -10.61 0.39 3.87
CA ARG A 55 -9.61 1.15 4.64
C ARG A 55 -9.08 0.32 5.79
N VAL A 56 -8.01 0.81 6.41
CA VAL A 56 -7.55 0.30 7.71
C VAL A 56 -8.63 0.45 8.78
N ASP A 57 -8.63 -0.46 9.74
CA ASP A 57 -9.61 -0.62 10.81
C ASP A 57 -11.02 -1.07 10.39
N ASP A 58 -11.28 -1.26 9.09
CA ASP A 58 -12.49 -1.95 8.62
C ASP A 58 -12.54 -3.39 9.14
N ALA A 59 -13.76 -3.88 9.37
CA ALA A 59 -13.99 -5.21 9.88
C ALA A 59 -13.59 -6.28 8.85
N CYS A 60 -13.01 -7.37 9.35
CA CYS A 60 -12.65 -8.54 8.56
C CYS A 60 -12.84 -9.81 9.38
N GLN A 61 -13.00 -10.94 8.70
CA GLN A 61 -13.19 -12.25 9.32
C GLN A 61 -12.06 -13.22 8.98
N ARG A 62 -11.56 -13.16 7.74
CA ARG A 62 -10.42 -13.97 7.28
C ARG A 62 -9.18 -13.13 7.06
N THR A 63 -8.03 -13.78 7.17
CA THR A 63 -6.71 -13.13 7.02
C THR A 63 -6.49 -12.53 5.63
N ASP A 64 -7.05 -13.15 4.59
CA ASP A 64 -6.86 -12.79 3.19
C ASP A 64 -7.78 -11.66 2.70
N GLU A 65 -8.90 -11.39 3.37
CA GLU A 65 -9.85 -10.34 2.97
C GLU A 65 -9.20 -8.95 2.86
N CYS A 66 -8.30 -8.62 3.80
CA CYS A 66 -7.59 -7.35 3.79
C CYS A 66 -6.46 -7.33 2.75
N ALA A 67 -5.82 -8.48 2.50
CA ALA A 67 -4.75 -8.59 1.53
C ALA A 67 -5.28 -8.40 0.11
N ASP A 68 -6.46 -8.96 -0.18
CA ASP A 68 -7.15 -8.86 -1.47
C ASP A 68 -7.57 -7.42 -1.82
N THR A 69 -7.92 -6.59 -0.84
CA THR A 69 -8.48 -5.26 -1.10
C THR A 69 -7.50 -4.12 -0.88
N LEU A 70 -6.64 -4.20 0.14
CA LEU A 70 -5.76 -3.11 0.52
C LEU A 70 -4.33 -3.31 0.03
N ASP A 71 -3.92 -4.50 -0.42
CA ASP A 71 -2.51 -4.91 -0.55
C ASP A 71 -1.74 -4.74 0.77
N GLY A 72 -0.69 -5.52 1.04
CA GLY A 72 0.17 -5.21 2.19
C GLY A 72 -0.52 -5.22 3.57
N ALA A 73 -1.70 -5.83 3.70
CA ALA A 73 -2.54 -5.79 4.90
C ALA A 73 -2.96 -7.18 5.36
N LEU A 74 -3.27 -7.30 6.65
CA LEU A 74 -3.74 -8.52 7.28
C LEU A 74 -4.94 -8.22 8.19
N CYS A 75 -5.80 -9.22 8.34
CA CYS A 75 -6.84 -9.19 9.37
C CYS A 75 -6.23 -9.49 10.74
N ILE A 76 -6.17 -8.49 11.62
CA ILE A 76 -5.62 -8.60 12.98
C ILE A 76 -6.68 -8.13 13.97
N ASN A 77 -7.12 -9.02 14.86
CA ASN A 77 -8.19 -8.77 15.83
C ASN A 77 -9.49 -8.27 15.15
N ASN A 78 -9.91 -8.95 14.08
CA ASN A 78 -11.10 -8.64 13.28
C ASN A 78 -11.08 -7.26 12.61
N LYS A 79 -9.89 -6.69 12.44
CA LYS A 79 -9.68 -5.39 11.78
C LYS A 79 -8.54 -5.45 10.77
N CYS A 80 -8.72 -4.79 9.63
CA CYS A 80 -7.65 -4.67 8.65
C CYS A 80 -6.54 -3.74 9.13
N LYS A 81 -5.30 -4.24 9.08
CA LYS A 81 -4.11 -3.46 9.43
C LYS A 81 -3.02 -3.69 8.39
N CYS A 82 -2.31 -2.63 8.01
CA CYS A 82 -1.09 -2.77 7.24
C CYS A 82 -0.05 -3.57 8.05
N TYR A 83 0.62 -4.53 7.42
CA TYR A 83 1.59 -5.37 8.11
C TYR A 83 3.02 -4.82 7.97
N GLY A 84 3.87 -5.09 8.97
CA GLY A 84 5.29 -4.75 8.90
C GLY A 84 5.54 -3.25 8.69
N ASN A 85 6.26 -2.92 7.62
CA ASN A 85 6.59 -1.54 7.22
C ASN A 85 5.63 -0.97 6.17
N PHE A 86 4.45 -1.55 5.97
CA PHE A 86 3.46 -0.98 5.06
C PHE A 86 2.65 0.11 5.77
N ILE A 87 2.35 1.19 5.04
CA ILE A 87 1.54 2.32 5.52
C ILE A 87 0.33 2.52 4.62
N PHE A 88 -0.80 2.94 5.22
CA PHE A 88 -2.00 3.20 4.45
C PHE A 88 -1.89 4.54 3.71
N VAL A 89 -2.05 4.52 2.39
CA VAL A 89 -1.93 5.69 1.53
C VAL A 89 -3.31 6.01 0.94
N ASN A 90 -3.95 7.06 1.45
CA ASN A 90 -5.29 7.50 1.05
C ASN A 90 -5.44 7.68 -0.47
N GLN A 91 -4.41 8.18 -1.16
CA GLN A 91 -4.44 8.39 -2.61
C GLN A 91 -4.60 7.09 -3.40
N THR A 92 -4.10 5.99 -2.86
CA THR A 92 -4.17 4.66 -3.50
C THR A 92 -5.28 3.79 -2.92
N GLY A 93 -5.76 4.11 -1.71
CA GLY A 93 -6.67 3.27 -0.94
C GLY A 93 -6.02 1.97 -0.45
N LYS A 94 -4.69 1.91 -0.43
CA LYS A 94 -3.91 0.68 -0.23
C LYS A 94 -2.82 0.85 0.82
N CYS A 95 -2.37 -0.26 1.40
CA CYS A 95 -1.13 -0.27 2.17
C CYS A 95 0.05 -0.41 1.21
N ILE A 96 0.94 0.57 1.24
CA ILE A 96 2.14 0.64 0.40
C ILE A 96 3.36 0.46 1.28
N GLN A 97 4.36 -0.26 0.78
CA GLN A 97 5.62 -0.45 1.50
C GLN A 97 6.30 0.90 1.73
N ALA A 98 6.50 1.28 3.00
CA ALA A 98 7.28 2.45 3.36
C ALA A 98 8.77 2.16 3.20
N VAL A 99 9.49 3.12 2.64
CA VAL A 99 10.93 3.12 2.50
C VAL A 99 11.54 4.36 3.18
N GLY A 100 12.73 4.20 3.72
CA GLY A 100 13.45 5.25 4.44
C GLY A 100 14.25 6.18 3.50
N ILE A 101 15.03 7.08 4.09
CA ILE A 101 15.94 7.98 3.37
C ILE A 101 16.96 7.20 2.51
N PHE A 102 17.35 7.78 1.36
CA PHE A 102 18.27 7.20 0.37
C PHE A 102 17.79 5.89 -0.26
N MET A 103 16.58 5.44 0.04
CA MET A 103 15.98 4.28 -0.60
C MET A 103 15.27 4.69 -1.89
N PRO A 104 15.24 3.79 -2.89
CA PRO A 104 14.60 4.07 -4.16
C PRO A 104 13.09 4.25 -4.00
N CYS A 105 12.53 5.24 -4.70
CA CYS A 105 11.12 5.59 -4.68
C CYS A 105 10.62 6.01 -6.06
N LYS A 106 9.29 5.97 -6.24
CA LYS A 106 8.59 6.52 -7.40
C LYS A 106 7.66 7.67 -7.03
N HIS A 107 7.13 7.63 -5.81
CA HIS A 107 6.17 8.59 -5.32
C HIS A 107 6.47 9.00 -3.87
N ASN A 108 6.14 10.24 -3.52
CA ASN A 108 6.37 10.81 -2.19
C ASN A 108 5.75 9.97 -1.06
N TYR A 109 4.57 9.39 -1.29
CA TYR A 109 3.88 8.58 -0.28
C TYR A 109 4.60 7.27 0.08
N GLN A 110 5.64 6.88 -0.66
CA GLN A 110 6.48 5.73 -0.30
C GLN A 110 7.54 6.11 0.73
N CYS A 111 7.96 7.37 0.75
CA CYS A 111 8.98 7.86 1.66
C CYS A 111 8.37 8.17 3.02
N TYR A 112 8.71 7.37 4.03
CA TYR A 112 8.12 7.50 5.35
C TYR A 112 9.10 7.13 6.45
N GLU A 113 9.15 7.97 7.46
CA GLU A 113 9.90 7.75 8.69
C GLU A 113 8.94 7.94 9.87
N LYS A 114 8.91 6.97 10.79
CA LYS A 114 7.92 6.92 11.87
C LYS A 114 7.96 8.17 12.77
N ASP A 115 9.15 8.69 13.02
CA ASP A 115 9.37 9.84 13.90
C ASP A 115 9.08 11.17 13.19
N LYS A 116 9.07 11.16 11.86
CA LYS A 116 8.96 12.36 11.01
C LYS A 116 8.10 12.09 9.77
N PRO A 117 6.82 11.70 9.95
CA PRO A 117 5.91 11.55 8.84
C PRO A 117 5.81 12.92 8.16
N ASP A 118 5.93 12.95 6.83
CA ASP A 118 5.92 14.16 6.01
C ASP A 118 7.23 14.95 5.89
N GLU A 119 8.35 14.55 6.49
CA GLU A 119 9.63 15.22 6.22
C GLU A 119 10.32 14.71 4.95
N LEU A 120 10.01 13.49 4.50
CA LEU A 120 10.62 12.89 3.31
C LEU A 120 9.77 13.09 2.04
N ILE A 121 10.45 13.30 0.91
CA ILE A 121 9.89 13.34 -0.44
C ILE A 121 10.74 12.50 -1.38
N CYS A 122 10.13 12.06 -2.48
CA CYS A 122 10.85 11.35 -3.53
C CYS A 122 11.46 12.37 -4.49
N THR A 123 12.79 12.46 -4.53
CA THR A 123 13.55 13.34 -5.42
C THR A 123 14.65 12.54 -6.10
N ASP A 124 14.83 12.74 -7.39
CA ASP A 124 15.85 12.04 -8.19
C ASP A 124 15.82 10.49 -8.05
N GLY A 125 14.63 9.94 -7.78
CA GLY A 125 14.42 8.49 -7.61
C GLY A 125 14.74 7.96 -6.21
N GLU A 126 15.10 8.82 -5.25
CA GLU A 126 15.42 8.44 -3.87
C GLU A 126 14.64 9.29 -2.86
N CYS A 127 14.40 8.74 -1.67
CA CYS A 127 13.79 9.49 -0.59
C CYS A 127 14.78 10.46 0.05
N ALA A 128 14.44 11.74 0.11
CA ALA A 128 15.24 12.78 0.76
C ALA A 128 14.37 13.73 1.58
N TYR A 129 14.99 14.51 2.46
CA TYR A 129 14.28 15.53 3.23
C TYR A 129 13.74 16.64 2.33
N LYS A 130 12.54 17.13 2.65
CA LYS A 130 11.99 18.36 2.09
C LYS A 130 12.97 19.50 2.39
N LEU A 131 13.64 20.00 1.36
CA LEU A 131 14.39 21.24 1.45
C LEU A 131 13.37 22.39 1.46
N ASN A 132 12.90 22.76 2.64
CA ASN A 132 12.20 24.04 2.81
C ASN A 132 13.18 25.13 2.39
N GLY A 133 12.86 25.86 1.31
CA GLY A 133 13.75 26.78 0.61
C GLY A 133 14.46 27.78 1.51
N GLY A 134 15.60 27.36 2.07
CA GLY A 134 16.79 28.17 2.19
C GLY A 134 17.74 27.60 1.18
N THR A 135 18.20 28.43 0.25
CA THR A 135 19.37 28.16 -0.58
C THR A 135 20.48 27.62 0.32
N SER A 136 20.63 26.29 0.40
CA SER A 136 21.92 25.72 0.72
C SER A 136 22.76 26.09 -0.48
N ASN A 137 23.54 27.16 -0.30
CA ASN A 137 24.82 27.25 -0.97
C ASN A 137 25.48 25.91 -0.67
N PHE A 138 25.37 24.96 -1.61
CA PHE A 138 26.39 23.94 -1.75
C PHE A 138 27.69 24.73 -1.72
N PRO A 139 28.55 24.57 -0.71
CA PRO A 139 29.87 25.13 -0.83
C PRO A 139 30.46 24.44 -2.06
N VAL A 140 30.62 25.22 -3.13
CA VAL A 140 31.28 24.82 -4.39
C VAL A 140 32.74 24.39 -4.13
N HIS A 141 33.18 24.39 -2.87
CA HIS A 141 34.43 23.85 -2.36
C HIS A 141 34.57 22.32 -2.39
N CYS A 142 33.57 21.54 -2.78
CA CYS A 142 33.78 20.10 -3.02
C CYS A 142 34.19 19.75 -4.46
N LEU A 143 34.23 20.71 -5.40
CA LEU A 143 34.66 20.45 -6.79
C LEU A 143 36.02 21.08 -7.16
N THR A 144 36.66 21.86 -6.28
CA THR A 144 37.97 22.47 -6.58
C THR A 144 39.15 21.85 -5.82
N GLY A 145 38.92 20.88 -4.94
CA GLY A 145 39.98 20.18 -4.18
C GLY A 145 40.83 19.20 -4.99
N VAL A 146 40.47 18.87 -6.24
CA VAL A 146 41.19 17.88 -7.05
C VAL A 146 42.17 18.50 -8.06
N LEU A 147 42.15 19.83 -8.27
CA LEU A 147 43.03 20.47 -9.28
C LEU A 147 44.28 21.18 -8.71
N VAL A 148 44.42 21.35 -7.39
CA VAL A 148 45.58 22.06 -6.82
C VAL A 148 46.76 21.14 -6.48
N SER A 149 46.55 19.82 -6.38
CA SER A 149 47.62 18.86 -6.08
C SER A 149 48.48 18.45 -7.29
N SER A 150 48.05 18.77 -8.53
CA SER A 150 48.80 18.40 -9.75
C SER A 150 49.83 19.44 -10.20
N LEU A 151 49.87 20.64 -9.60
CA LEU A 151 50.87 21.68 -9.92
C LEU A 151 52.00 21.80 -8.90
N TYR A 152 51.87 21.21 -7.71
CA TYR A 152 52.95 21.17 -6.72
C TYR A 152 53.97 20.04 -6.97
N PHE A 153 53.61 18.99 -7.72
CA PHE A 153 54.55 17.91 -8.06
C PHE A 153 55.50 18.24 -9.21
N LEU A 154 55.28 19.31 -9.99
CA LEU A 154 56.18 19.73 -11.07
C LEU A 154 57.16 20.86 -10.69
N ARG A 155 57.15 21.33 -9.44
CA ARG A 155 58.08 22.36 -8.95
C ARG A 155 59.15 21.89 -7.96
N ILE A 156 59.25 20.58 -7.71
CA ILE A 156 60.25 20.02 -6.77
C ILE A 156 61.44 19.34 -7.47
N GLU A 157 61.49 19.32 -8.81
CA GLU A 157 62.58 18.68 -9.59
C GLU A 157 63.56 19.69 -10.26
N ILE A 158 63.68 20.95 -9.79
CA ILE A 158 64.66 21.93 -10.37
C ILE A 158 65.56 22.60 -9.31
N PHE A 159 65.65 22.06 -8.09
CA PHE A 159 66.65 22.53 -7.12
C PHE A 159 67.31 21.37 -6.39
N TYR A 160 67.95 20.47 -7.14
CA TYR A 160 69.07 19.65 -6.63
C TYR A 160 69.88 19.06 -7.81
N PHE A 161 70.64 19.91 -8.51
CA PHE A 161 72.07 19.75 -8.83
C PHE A 161 72.55 20.93 -9.69
#